data_AF-A0A0X8JMC7-F1
#
_entry.id   AF-A0A0X8JMC7-F1
#
_cell.length_a   1.000
_cell.length_b   1.000
_cell.length_c   1.000
_cell.angle_alpha   90.00
_cell.angle_beta   90.00
_cell.angle_gamma   90.00
#
_symmetry.space_group_name_H-M   'P 1'
#
loop_
_entity.id
_entity.type
_entity.pdbx_description
1 polymer ?
#
loop_
_entity_poly.entity_id
_entity_poly.type
_entity_poly.pdbx_seq_one_letter_code
_entity_poly.pdbx_strand_id
1 'polypeptide(L)'
;MFSENFNPKQQAVFLGLLDRLIMADGVITVHEDVKMREFQAAFPDVIAEDIPDDILRTVFTARRDKVAVLLELLSVALAERSLNKDDEQFLEKLCIMLGLSQRDLGWMQSWVENMIFLIKQANKFMED
;
A
#
# COMPACT_ATOMS: atom_id res chain seq x y z
N MET A 1 -4.58 6.47 -4.06
CA MET A 1 -3.80 7.43 -4.88
C MET A 1 -3.66 7.02 -6.36
N PHE A 2 -3.16 5.82 -6.63
CA PHE A 2 -2.94 5.22 -7.95
C PHE A 2 -3.80 3.99 -8.22
N SER A 3 -4.53 3.51 -7.21
CA SER A 3 -5.28 2.26 -7.20
C SER A 3 -6.44 2.23 -8.21
N GLU A 4 -6.94 3.39 -8.63
CA GLU A 4 -7.89 3.55 -9.75
C GLU A 4 -7.31 3.06 -11.09
N ASN A 5 -5.99 3.00 -11.22
CA ASN A 5 -5.32 2.50 -12.43
C ASN A 5 -5.17 0.98 -12.46
N PHE A 6 -5.54 0.28 -11.38
CA PHE A 6 -5.46 -1.17 -11.32
C PHE A 6 -6.59 -1.79 -12.14
N ASN A 7 -6.24 -2.82 -12.92
CA ASN A 7 -7.27 -3.70 -13.49
C ASN A 7 -7.89 -4.59 -12.39
N PRO A 8 -9.04 -5.26 -12.65
CA PRO A 8 -9.71 -6.07 -11.62
C PRO A 8 -8.84 -7.13 -10.95
N LYS A 9 -7.92 -7.76 -11.70
CA LYS A 9 -6.98 -8.75 -11.13
C LYS A 9 -5.97 -8.09 -10.18
N GLN A 10 -5.45 -6.93 -10.56
CA GLN A 10 -4.54 -6.14 -9.72
C GLN A 10 -5.24 -5.61 -8.47
N GLN A 11 -6.52 -5.21 -8.57
CA GLN A 11 -7.34 -4.80 -7.44
C GLN A 11 -7.53 -5.96 -6.45
N ALA A 12 -7.88 -7.15 -6.92
CA ALA A 12 -8.06 -8.34 -6.08
C ALA A 12 -6.80 -8.67 -5.29
N VAL A 13 -5.66 -8.69 -5.97
CA VAL A 13 -4.36 -8.96 -5.35
C VAL A 13 -3.95 -7.83 -4.40
N PHE A 14 -4.18 -6.57 -4.78
CA PHE A 14 -3.89 -5.43 -3.89
C PHE A 14 -4.68 -5.53 -2.58
N LEU A 15 -5.96 -5.88 -2.63
CA LEU A 15 -6.76 -6.09 -1.42
C LEU A 15 -6.20 -7.22 -0.54
N GLY A 16 -5.75 -8.33 -1.14
CA GLY A 16 -5.08 -9.41 -0.40
C GLY A 16 -3.75 -8.98 0.22
N LEU A 17 -2.95 -8.18 -0.49
CA LEU A 17 -1.70 -7.60 0.04
C LEU A 17 -1.96 -6.60 1.16
N LEU A 18 -3.01 -5.79 1.04
CA LEU A 18 -3.41 -4.83 2.06
C LEU A 18 -3.85 -5.55 3.34
N ASP A 19 -4.61 -6.64 3.22
CA ASP A 19 -5.00 -7.47 4.36
C ASP A 19 -3.77 -8.07 5.06
N ARG A 20 -2.82 -8.60 4.29
CA ARG A 20 -1.54 -9.11 4.83
C ARG A 20 -0.70 -8.04 5.53
N LEU A 21 -0.68 -6.81 5.01
CA LEU A 21 0.01 -5.69 5.63
C LEU A 21 -0.62 -5.33 6.97
N ILE A 22 -1.95 -5.13 7.00
CA ILE A 22 -2.68 -4.72 8.21
C ILE A 22 -2.62 -5.80 9.29
N MET A 23 -2.53 -7.07 8.90
CA MET A 23 -2.40 -8.20 9.82
C MET A 23 -0.95 -8.47 10.26
N ALA A 24 0.05 -7.77 9.72
CA ALA A 24 1.46 -8.12 9.90
C ALA A 24 1.93 -8.05 11.35
N ASP A 25 1.44 -7.06 12.12
CA ASP A 25 1.75 -6.87 13.54
C ASP A 25 0.73 -7.50 14.49
N GLY A 26 -0.34 -8.10 13.94
CA GLY A 26 -1.45 -8.70 14.69
C GLY A 26 -2.39 -7.69 15.37
N VAL A 27 -2.27 -6.39 15.08
CA VAL A 27 -3.08 -5.32 15.69
C VAL A 27 -3.69 -4.43 14.61
N ILE A 28 -4.98 -4.61 14.34
CA ILE A 28 -5.73 -3.74 13.42
C ILE A 28 -6.15 -2.46 14.14
N THR A 29 -5.67 -1.32 13.67
CA THR A 29 -6.12 0.00 14.12
C THR A 29 -7.42 0.41 13.44
N VAL A 30 -8.14 1.38 14.04
CA VAL A 30 -9.36 1.94 13.44
C VAL A 30 -9.07 2.55 12.06
N HIS A 31 -7.90 3.16 11.90
CA HIS A 31 -7.50 3.77 10.63
C HIS A 31 -7.30 2.73 9.52
N GLU A 32 -6.61 1.63 9.83
CA GLU A 32 -6.37 0.55 8.88
C GLU A 32 -7.68 -0.11 8.44
N ASP A 33 -8.61 -0.32 9.37
CA ASP A 33 -9.96 -0.83 9.06
C ASP A 33 -10.74 0.16 8.17
N VAL A 34 -10.68 1.47 8.46
CA VAL A 34 -11.30 2.50 7.59
C VAL A 34 -10.67 2.47 6.20
N LYS A 35 -9.34 2.42 6.08
CA LYS A 35 -8.63 2.35 4.79
C LYS A 35 -8.99 1.10 4.00
N MET A 36 -9.05 -0.05 4.64
CA MET A 36 -9.48 -1.30 4.02
C MET A 36 -10.90 -1.15 3.44
N ARG A 37 -11.84 -0.60 4.21
CA ARG A 37 -13.22 -0.38 3.75
C ARG A 37 -13.30 0.64 2.61
N GLU A 38 -12.49 1.70 2.63
CA GLU A 38 -12.40 2.66 1.53
C GLU A 38 -11.99 1.97 0.23
N PHE A 39 -10.99 1.10 0.25
CA PHE A 39 -10.58 0.35 -0.93
C PHE A 39 -11.60 -0.71 -1.36
N GLN A 40 -12.25 -1.39 -0.43
CA GLN A 40 -13.36 -2.31 -0.74
C GLN A 40 -14.53 -1.58 -1.41
N ALA A 41 -14.87 -0.38 -0.94
CA ALA A 41 -15.90 0.45 -1.55
C ALA A 41 -15.49 0.97 -2.94
N ALA A 42 -14.20 1.26 -3.14
CA ALA A 42 -13.66 1.63 -4.45
C ALA A 42 -13.63 0.47 -5.45
N PHE A 43 -13.63 -0.78 -4.97
CA PHE A 43 -13.61 -2.01 -5.77
C PHE A 43 -14.84 -2.91 -5.49
N PRO A 44 -16.08 -2.43 -5.73
CA PRO A 44 -17.29 -3.05 -5.22
C PRO A 44 -17.55 -4.48 -5.72
N ASP A 45 -17.01 -4.84 -6.89
CA ASP A 45 -17.19 -6.15 -7.53
C ASP A 45 -15.93 -7.03 -7.45
N VAL A 46 -14.95 -6.66 -6.62
CA VAL A 46 -13.67 -7.35 -6.51
C VAL A 46 -13.55 -8.03 -5.15
N ILE A 47 -13.22 -9.32 -5.19
CA ILE A 47 -12.93 -10.12 -4.01
C ILE A 47 -11.41 -10.16 -3.82
N ALA A 48 -10.94 -9.95 -2.58
CA ALA A 48 -9.54 -10.05 -2.25
C ALA A 48 -8.99 -11.44 -2.61
N GLU A 49 -7.81 -11.46 -3.23
CA GLU A 49 -7.14 -12.70 -3.61
C GLU A 49 -5.76 -12.73 -2.96
N ASP A 50 -5.56 -13.70 -2.06
CA ASP A 50 -4.23 -14.02 -1.56
C ASP A 50 -3.54 -14.92 -2.57
N ILE A 51 -2.51 -14.37 -3.20
CA ILE A 51 -1.73 -15.07 -4.21
C ILE A 51 -0.35 -15.46 -3.67
N PRO A 52 0.18 -16.62 -4.09
CA PRO A 52 1.56 -16.96 -3.84
C PRO A 52 2.54 -15.86 -4.28
N ASP A 53 3.57 -15.67 -3.46
CA ASP A 53 4.55 -14.59 -3.64
C ASP A 53 5.29 -14.66 -4.99
N ASP A 54 5.46 -15.86 -5.54
CA ASP A 54 6.14 -16.11 -6.83
C ASP A 54 5.33 -15.66 -8.04
N ILE A 55 4.00 -15.52 -7.91
CA ILE A 55 3.13 -15.09 -9.01
C ILE A 55 2.88 -13.58 -9.04
N LEU A 56 3.31 -12.82 -8.02
CA LEU A 56 3.14 -11.35 -7.95
C LEU A 56 3.70 -10.62 -9.17
N ARG A 57 4.85 -11.06 -9.70
CA ARG A 57 5.47 -10.44 -10.89
C ARG A 57 4.66 -10.65 -12.18
N THR A 58 3.79 -11.66 -12.20
CA THR A 58 2.92 -11.95 -13.34
C THR A 58 1.66 -11.09 -13.32
N VAL A 59 1.25 -10.61 -12.14
CA VAL A 59 0.10 -9.70 -11.96
C VAL A 59 0.52 -8.24 -12.15
N PHE A 60 1.66 -7.85 -11.55
CA PHE A 60 2.23 -6.51 -11.71
C PHE A 60 3.44 -6.58 -12.64
N THR A 61 3.19 -6.58 -13.95
CA THR A 61 4.23 -6.76 -14.97
C THR A 61 4.99 -5.46 -15.25
N ALA A 62 4.27 -4.35 -15.44
CA ALA A 62 4.86 -3.05 -15.73
C ALA A 62 5.48 -2.42 -14.48
N ARG A 63 6.63 -1.74 -14.64
CA ARG A 63 7.27 -1.00 -13.53
C ARG A 63 6.32 -0.01 -12.87
N ARG A 64 5.47 0.65 -13.66
CA ARG A 64 4.45 1.57 -13.16
C ARG A 64 3.54 0.90 -12.13
N ASP A 65 3.00 -0.27 -12.44
CA ASP A 65 2.03 -0.94 -11.58
C ASP A 65 2.69 -1.49 -10.31
N LYS A 66 3.96 -1.95 -10.41
CA LYS A 66 4.79 -2.36 -9.26
C LYS A 66 5.08 -1.21 -8.30
N VAL A 67 5.35 -0.02 -8.84
CA VAL A 67 5.58 1.19 -8.04
C VAL A 67 4.26 1.65 -7.42
N ALA A 68 3.17 1.63 -8.19
CA ALA A 68 1.85 2.04 -7.71
C ALA A 68 1.37 1.19 -6.52
N VAL A 69 1.51 -0.14 -6.59
CA VAL A 69 1.09 -1.01 -5.48
C VAL A 69 1.88 -0.75 -4.20
N LEU A 70 3.19 -0.51 -4.29
CA LEU A 70 4.01 -0.18 -3.12
C LEU A 70 3.67 1.20 -2.55
N LEU A 71 3.45 2.20 -3.40
CA LEU A 71 3.08 3.54 -2.94
C LEU A 71 1.74 3.55 -2.20
N GLU A 72 0.77 2.76 -2.67
CA GLU A 72 -0.52 2.62 -1.97
C GLU A 72 -0.37 1.95 -0.61
N LEU A 73 0.36 0.83 -0.54
CA LEU A 73 0.60 0.11 0.71
C LEU A 73 1.37 0.97 1.71
N LEU A 74 2.42 1.66 1.25
CA LEU A 74 3.16 2.63 2.07
C LEU A 74 2.24 3.73 2.61
N SER A 75 1.31 4.24 1.80
CA SER A 75 0.40 5.29 2.25
C SER A 75 -0.55 4.85 3.36
N VAL A 76 -0.92 3.56 3.39
CA VAL A 76 -1.71 3.00 4.49
C VAL A 76 -0.83 2.83 5.72
N ALA A 77 0.33 2.18 5.58
CA ALA A 77 1.21 1.91 6.71
C ALA A 77 1.75 3.17 7.40
N LEU A 78 1.98 4.25 6.64
CA LEU A 78 2.53 5.52 7.13
C LEU A 78 1.49 6.56 7.56
N ALA A 79 0.19 6.28 7.39
CA ALA A 79 -0.85 7.31 7.53
C ALA A 79 -0.87 7.95 8.93
N GLU A 80 -0.77 7.11 9.98
CA GLU A 80 -0.88 7.56 11.37
C GLU A 80 0.39 7.39 12.19
N ARG A 81 1.27 6.47 11.80
CA ARG A 81 2.49 6.12 12.55
C ARG A 81 3.67 5.90 11.63
N SER A 82 4.86 5.87 12.24
CA SER A 82 6.03 5.28 11.59
C SER A 82 5.81 3.77 11.40
N LEU A 83 6.43 3.20 10.36
CA LEU A 83 6.42 1.76 10.14
C LEU A 83 6.95 1.03 11.37
N ASN A 84 6.25 -0.03 11.79
CA ASN A 84 6.81 -0.97 12.75
C ASN A 84 7.73 -1.97 12.01
N LYS A 85 8.43 -2.82 12.77
CA LYS A 85 9.38 -3.78 12.22
C LYS A 85 8.73 -4.82 11.29
N ASP A 86 7.47 -5.16 11.52
CA ASP A 86 6.75 -6.17 10.73
C ASP A 86 6.22 -5.56 9.42
N ASP A 87 5.77 -4.29 9.45
CA ASP A 87 5.43 -3.50 8.26
C ASP A 87 6.66 -3.34 7.35
N GLU A 88 7.80 -2.99 7.93
CA GLU A 88 9.08 -2.85 7.22
C GLU A 88 9.47 -4.17 6.55
N GLN A 89 9.48 -5.28 7.29
CA GLN A 89 9.82 -6.60 6.75
C GLN A 89 8.86 -7.02 5.62
N PHE A 90 7.56 -6.75 5.78
CA PHE A 90 6.57 -7.06 4.75
C PHE A 90 6.83 -6.27 3.46
N LEU A 91 7.03 -4.94 3.57
CA LEU A 91 7.26 -4.05 2.44
C LEU A 91 8.60 -4.33 1.74
N GLU A 92 9.65 -4.63 2.49
CA GLU A 92 10.95 -5.04 1.96
C GLU A 92 10.85 -6.35 1.16
N LYS A 93 10.16 -7.35 1.73
CA LYS A 93 9.93 -8.64 1.06
C LYS A 93 9.14 -8.44 -0.22
N LEU A 94 8.07 -7.65 -0.17
CA LEU A 94 7.24 -7.34 -1.33
C LEU A 94 8.01 -6.58 -2.41
N CYS A 95 8.87 -5.63 -2.04
CA CYS A 95 9.74 -4.90 -2.97
C CYS A 95 10.65 -5.86 -3.76
N ILE A 96 11.31 -6.79 -3.06
CA ILE A 96 12.13 -7.84 -3.68
C ILE A 96 11.28 -8.71 -4.60
N MET A 97 10.07 -9.09 -4.17
CA MET A 97 9.14 -9.90 -4.97
C MET A 97 8.69 -9.19 -6.23
N LEU A 98 8.49 -7.89 -6.23
CA LEU A 98 8.15 -7.12 -7.43
C LEU A 98 9.37 -6.90 -8.34
N GLY A 99 10.58 -7.17 -7.86
CA GLY A 99 11.82 -6.96 -8.61
C GLY A 99 12.27 -5.51 -8.63
N LEU A 100 11.99 -4.81 -7.54
CA LEU A 100 12.48 -3.47 -7.28
C LEU A 100 13.65 -3.56 -6.28
N SER A 101 14.46 -2.52 -6.23
CA SER A 101 15.60 -2.45 -5.32
C SER A 101 15.21 -1.84 -3.97
N GLN A 102 15.97 -2.13 -2.92
CA GLN A 102 15.78 -1.46 -1.62
C GLN A 102 15.96 0.06 -1.72
N ARG A 103 16.79 0.51 -2.67
CA ARG A 103 16.90 1.94 -2.99
C ARG A 103 15.58 2.48 -3.53
N ASP A 104 14.90 1.76 -4.43
CA ASP A 104 13.57 2.19 -4.91
C ASP A 104 12.58 2.29 -3.73
N LEU A 105 12.57 1.31 -2.81
CA LEU A 105 11.68 1.32 -1.64
C LEU A 105 11.92 2.55 -0.76
N GLY A 106 13.17 2.83 -0.41
CA GLY A 106 13.50 4.00 0.39
C GLY A 106 13.08 5.32 -0.27
N TRP A 107 13.23 5.44 -1.60
CA TRP A 107 12.77 6.62 -2.34
C TRP A 107 11.24 6.76 -2.32
N MET A 108 10.51 5.65 -2.48
CA MET A 108 9.05 5.64 -2.40
C MET A 108 8.57 5.98 -1.00
N GLN A 109 9.18 5.42 0.03
CA GLN A 109 8.86 5.70 1.43
C GLN A 109 9.04 7.19 1.75
N SER A 110 10.22 7.76 1.45
CA SER A 110 10.47 9.18 1.68
C SER A 110 9.51 10.08 0.90
N TRP A 111 9.09 9.67 -0.30
CA TRP A 111 8.10 10.42 -1.07
C TRP A 111 6.72 10.41 -0.38
N VAL A 112 6.26 9.24 0.09
CA VAL A 112 4.98 9.12 0.81
C VAL A 112 4.98 9.89 2.13
N GLU A 113 6.06 9.82 2.90
CA GLU A 113 6.22 10.59 4.14
C GLU A 113 6.10 12.09 3.88
N ASN A 114 6.80 12.60 2.85
CA ASN A 114 6.71 14.00 2.45
C ASN A 114 5.31 14.38 1.98
N MET A 115 4.65 13.52 1.21
CA MET A 115 3.27 13.75 0.76
C MET A 115 2.31 13.88 1.94
N ILE A 116 2.37 12.95 2.91
CA ILE A 116 1.54 13.00 4.13
C ILE A 116 1.82 14.28 4.92
N PHE A 117 3.08 14.66 5.06
CA PHE A 117 3.47 15.92 5.71
C PHE A 117 2.88 17.15 5.02
N LEU A 118 2.91 17.20 3.68
CA LEU A 118 2.33 18.29 2.90
C LEU A 118 0.80 18.32 3.02
N ILE A 119 0.12 17.17 3.02
CA ILE A 119 -1.33 17.09 3.26
C ILE A 119 -1.68 17.63 4.65
N LYS A 120 -0.94 17.24 5.69
CA LYS A 120 -1.14 17.75 7.05
C LYS A 120 -0.93 19.27 7.13
N GLN A 121 0.05 19.82 6.40
CA GLN A 121 0.21 21.28 6.29
C GLN A 121 -0.94 21.95 5.55
N ALA A 122 -1.40 21.35 4.45
CA ALA A 122 -2.54 21.86 3.68
C ALA A 122 -3.81 21.94 4.54
N ASN A 123 -4.10 20.91 5.33
CA ASN A 123 -5.25 20.88 6.23
C ASN A 123 -5.20 22.00 7.28
N LYS A 124 -4.01 22.33 7.81
CA LYS A 124 -3.85 23.45 8.75
C LYS A 124 -4.18 24.82 8.16
N PHE A 125 -4.10 25.00 6.84
CA PHE A 125 -4.56 26.24 6.21
C PHE A 125 -6.10 26.30 6.08
N MET A 126 -6.78 25.16 6.20
CA MET A 126 -8.24 25.02 6.07
C MET A 126 -8.94 24.92 7.43
N GLU A 127 -8.18 24.65 8.49
CA GLU A 127 -8.64 24.71 9.87
C GLU A 127 -8.58 26.18 10.33
N ASP A 128 -9.75 26.77 10.61
CA ASP A 128 -9.90 28.12 11.18
C ASP A 128 -9.25 28.25 12.57
#